data_AF-A0AAJ3HEQ0-F1
#
_entry.id   AF-A0AAJ3HEQ0-F1
#
_cell.length_a   1.000
_cell.length_b   1.000
_cell.length_c   1.000
_cell.angle_alpha   90.00
_cell.angle_beta   90.00
_cell.angle_gamma   90.00
#
_symmetry.space_group_name_H-M   'P 1'
#
loop_
_entity.id
_entity.type
_entity.pdbx_description
1 polymer ?
#
loop_
_entity_poly.entity_id
_entity_poly.type
_entity_poly.pdbx_seq_one_letter_code
_entity_poly.pdbx_strand_id
1 'polypeptide(L)'
;MQTWKTALCLTALLTAAACAKPPAQAAGEAQLQSVTNVESYCKLTAAVSHDAVLARLEGEKPADTEARLRQKYAPAAQSDESRRLVHGTISMVVSKAQRARGVPADSKTSLDADTKNRIAERIGAEEYRSCMNVLAAKQ
;
A
#
# COMPACT_ATOMS: atom_id res chain seq x y z
N MET A 1 12.90 -21.25 30.51
CA MET A 1 12.16 -19.99 30.22
C MET A 1 11.76 -20.03 28.76
N GLN A 2 10.46 -20.12 28.48
CA GLN A 2 9.89 -20.16 27.11
C GLN A 2 9.89 -18.75 26.52
N THR A 3 10.54 -18.54 25.37
CA THR A 3 10.34 -17.34 24.54
C THR A 3 9.62 -17.76 23.26
N TRP A 4 8.45 -17.17 23.08
CA TRP A 4 7.42 -17.61 22.15
C TRP A 4 7.72 -17.15 20.73
N LYS A 5 7.58 -18.07 19.78
CA LYS A 5 7.39 -17.79 18.35
C LYS A 5 6.09 -17.01 18.17
N THR A 6 6.16 -15.74 17.79
CA THR A 6 5.06 -15.02 17.17
C THR A 6 5.28 -14.98 15.65
N ALA A 7 4.98 -16.10 15.00
CA ALA A 7 4.64 -16.10 13.59
C ALA A 7 3.23 -15.50 13.48
N LEU A 8 3.13 -14.26 12.99
CA LEU A 8 1.85 -13.64 12.63
C LEU A 8 1.28 -14.38 11.41
N CYS A 9 0.45 -15.38 11.68
CA CYS A 9 -0.35 -16.09 10.70
C CYS A 9 -1.33 -15.12 10.02
N LEU A 10 -1.05 -14.76 8.77
CA LEU A 10 -1.96 -14.08 7.83
C LEU A 10 -3.00 -15.05 7.21
N THR A 11 -3.30 -16.17 7.86
CA THR A 11 -4.10 -17.27 7.27
C THR A 11 -5.53 -17.37 7.81
N ALA A 12 -6.06 -16.36 8.49
CA ALA A 12 -7.41 -16.40 9.07
C ALA A 12 -8.44 -15.46 8.39
N LEU A 13 -8.40 -15.34 7.05
CA LEU A 13 -9.42 -14.61 6.29
C LEU A 13 -10.19 -15.49 5.28
N LEU A 14 -10.05 -16.82 5.34
CA LEU A 14 -10.58 -17.73 4.31
C LEU A 14 -11.59 -18.80 4.76
N THR A 15 -12.11 -18.78 5.99
CA THR A 15 -13.05 -19.84 6.44
C THR A 15 -14.33 -19.35 7.10
N ALA A 16 -14.97 -18.33 6.52
CA ALA A 16 -16.37 -18.01 6.85
C ALA A 16 -17.24 -17.95 5.58
N ALA A 17 -17.09 -18.94 4.70
CA ALA A 17 -18.01 -19.16 3.59
C ALA A 17 -18.28 -20.66 3.45
N ALA A 18 -19.05 -21.23 4.39
CA ALA A 18 -19.61 -22.56 4.23
C ALA A 18 -20.77 -22.80 5.20
N CYS A 19 -21.96 -22.28 4.87
CA CYS A 19 -23.23 -22.92 5.21
C CYS A 19 -24.29 -22.59 4.14
N ALA A 20 -24.04 -23.03 2.91
CA ALA A 20 -25.07 -23.40 1.94
C ALA A 20 -24.40 -24.25 0.84
N LYS A 21 -24.96 -25.44 0.61
CA LYS A 21 -24.47 -26.46 -0.32
C LYS A 21 -24.76 -26.03 -1.79
N PRO A 22 -23.90 -26.38 -2.77
CA PRO A 22 -23.76 -25.67 -4.05
C PRO A 22 -24.61 -26.27 -5.19
N PRO A 23 -24.59 -25.66 -6.38
CA PRO A 23 -24.16 -26.44 -7.53
C PRO A 23 -22.93 -25.86 -8.23
N ALA A 24 -22.23 -26.79 -8.85
CA ALA A 24 -20.96 -26.62 -9.53
C ALA A 24 -21.09 -25.72 -10.77
N GLN A 25 -20.09 -24.85 -10.96
CA GLN A 25 -19.55 -24.27 -12.22
C GLN A 25 -19.13 -22.81 -11.99
N ALA A 26 -17.98 -22.59 -11.34
CA ALA A 26 -17.30 -21.28 -11.36
C ALA A 26 -15.81 -21.36 -10.97
N ALA A 27 -15.18 -22.54 -11.10
CA ALA A 27 -13.76 -22.70 -10.75
C ALA A 27 -12.80 -21.96 -11.70
N GLY A 28 -13.28 -21.53 -12.87
CA GLY A 28 -12.51 -20.70 -13.81
C GLY A 28 -12.63 -19.19 -13.59
N GLU A 29 -13.68 -18.71 -12.92
CA GLU A 29 -13.93 -17.27 -12.74
C GLU A 29 -13.35 -16.74 -11.42
N ALA A 30 -13.30 -17.57 -10.38
CA ALA A 30 -12.68 -17.20 -9.10
C ALA A 30 -11.16 -17.00 -9.19
N GLN A 31 -10.49 -17.65 -10.17
CA GLN A 31 -9.06 -17.45 -10.43
C GLN A 31 -8.76 -16.22 -11.29
N LEU A 32 -9.73 -15.69 -12.06
CA LEU A 32 -9.55 -14.43 -12.80
C LEU A 32 -9.73 -13.18 -11.92
N GLN A 33 -10.49 -13.27 -10.83
CA GLN A 33 -10.67 -12.15 -9.88
C GLN A 33 -9.51 -11.95 -8.90
N SER A 34 -8.64 -12.96 -8.69
CA SER A 34 -7.45 -12.82 -7.84
C SER A 34 -6.29 -12.10 -8.54
N VAL A 35 -6.25 -12.13 -9.87
CA VAL A 35 -5.16 -11.54 -10.69
C VAL A 35 -5.40 -10.06 -11.00
N THR A 36 -6.64 -9.57 -10.91
CA THR A 36 -7.01 -8.16 -11.16
C THR A 36 -6.85 -7.22 -9.96
N ASN A 37 -6.62 -7.75 -8.74
CA ASN A 37 -6.52 -6.95 -7.51
C ASN A 37 -5.07 -6.64 -7.08
N VAL A 38 -4.13 -7.57 -7.33
CA VAL A 38 -2.74 -7.45 -6.86
C VAL A 38 -1.99 -6.31 -7.54
N GLU A 39 -2.00 -6.27 -8.87
CA GLU A 39 -1.31 -5.21 -9.61
C GLU A 39 -1.91 -3.84 -9.30
N SER A 40 -3.25 -3.77 -9.19
CA SER A 40 -3.98 -2.56 -8.80
C SER A 40 -3.59 -2.09 -7.40
N TYR A 41 -3.44 -3.01 -6.43
CA TYR A 41 -2.96 -2.72 -5.09
C TYR A 41 -1.51 -2.22 -5.09
N CYS A 42 -0.62 -2.85 -5.86
CA CYS A 42 0.77 -2.41 -5.98
C CYS A 42 0.89 -1.04 -6.66
N LYS A 43 0.07 -0.76 -7.70
CA LYS A 43 -0.01 0.56 -8.35
C LYS A 43 -0.50 1.62 -7.38
N LEU A 44 -1.54 1.33 -6.58
CA LEU A 44 -2.02 2.23 -5.54
C LEU A 44 -0.91 2.51 -4.51
N THR A 45 -0.27 1.47 -3.98
CA THR A 45 0.80 1.61 -2.99
C THR A 45 1.94 2.47 -3.52
N ALA A 46 2.32 2.30 -4.79
CA ALA A 46 3.32 3.11 -5.46
C ALA A 46 2.92 4.59 -5.59
N ALA A 47 1.70 4.87 -6.05
CA ALA A 47 1.19 6.23 -6.20
C ALA A 47 1.07 6.97 -4.85
N VAL A 48 0.55 6.28 -3.83
CA VAL A 48 0.44 6.88 -2.49
C VAL A 48 1.83 7.10 -1.88
N SER A 49 2.78 6.20 -2.12
CA SER A 49 4.17 6.35 -1.65
C SER A 49 4.89 7.52 -2.33
N HIS A 50 4.71 7.69 -3.64
CA HIS A 50 5.18 8.86 -4.38
C HIS A 50 4.67 10.14 -3.72
N ASP A 51 3.35 10.27 -3.55
CA ASP A 51 2.76 11.50 -3.02
C ASP A 51 3.14 11.76 -1.55
N ALA A 52 3.31 10.70 -0.74
CA ALA A 52 3.73 10.82 0.65
C ALA A 52 5.21 11.25 0.77
N VAL A 53 6.08 10.79 -0.12
CA VAL A 53 7.47 11.25 -0.19
C VAL A 53 7.54 12.70 -0.64
N LEU A 54 6.78 13.06 -1.68
CA LEU A 54 6.74 14.43 -2.17
C LEU A 54 6.26 15.40 -1.08
N ALA A 55 5.16 15.06 -0.39
CA ALA A 55 4.65 15.79 0.75
C ALA A 55 5.72 16.03 1.83
N ARG A 56 6.47 14.98 2.17
CA ARG A 56 7.57 15.08 3.16
C ARG A 56 8.67 16.02 2.67
N LEU A 57 9.07 15.91 1.41
CA LEU A 57 10.10 16.76 0.79
C LEU A 57 9.66 18.23 0.68
N GLU A 58 8.35 18.47 0.64
CA GLU A 58 7.73 19.79 0.68
C GLU A 58 7.54 20.32 2.11
N GLY A 59 7.79 19.49 3.13
CA GLY A 59 7.66 19.85 4.54
C GLY A 59 6.23 19.76 5.08
N GLU A 60 5.32 19.09 4.37
CA GLU A 60 3.96 18.83 4.85
C GLU A 60 4.03 17.92 6.10
N LYS A 61 3.20 18.23 7.11
CA LYS A 61 3.15 17.40 8.32
C LYS A 61 2.52 16.05 8.01
N PRO A 62 2.92 14.96 8.70
CA PRO A 62 2.38 13.63 8.43
C PRO A 62 0.85 13.54 8.55
N ALA A 63 0.25 14.20 9.54
CA ALA A 63 -1.21 14.18 9.73
C ALA A 63 -1.97 14.88 8.59
N ASP A 64 -1.45 16.02 8.12
CA ASP A 64 -2.01 16.76 6.99
C ASP A 64 -1.89 15.95 5.70
N THR A 65 -0.72 15.32 5.51
CA THR A 65 -0.46 14.39 4.40
C THR A 65 -1.45 13.22 4.40
N GLU A 66 -1.66 12.55 5.53
CA GLU A 66 -2.63 11.45 5.64
C GLU A 66 -4.04 11.90 5.27
N ALA A 67 -4.49 13.06 5.78
CA ALA A 67 -5.82 13.58 5.51
C ALA A 67 -6.02 13.86 4.01
N ARG A 68 -5.05 14.54 3.38
CA ARG A 68 -5.07 14.85 1.95
C ARG A 68 -5.05 13.58 1.08
N LEU A 69 -4.22 12.60 1.43
CA LEU A 69 -4.16 11.33 0.70
C LEU A 69 -5.45 10.51 0.85
N ARG A 70 -6.09 10.51 2.02
CA ARG A 70 -7.40 9.85 2.20
C ARG A 70 -8.46 10.50 1.31
N GLN A 71 -8.49 11.83 1.25
CA GLN A 71 -9.41 12.55 0.35
C GLN A 71 -9.15 12.23 -1.13
N LYS A 72 -7.88 12.09 -1.53
CA LYS A 72 -7.51 11.79 -2.92
C LYS A 72 -7.82 10.34 -3.33
N TYR A 73 -7.49 9.36 -2.48
CA TYR A 73 -7.45 7.95 -2.89
C TYR A 73 -8.62 7.11 -2.35
N ALA A 74 -9.22 7.44 -1.20
CA ALA A 74 -10.32 6.67 -0.63
C ALA A 74 -11.62 6.68 -1.47
N PRO A 75 -11.96 7.75 -2.23
CA PRO A 75 -13.18 7.75 -3.06
C PRO A 75 -13.19 6.68 -4.15
N ALA A 76 -12.03 6.18 -4.59
CA ALA A 76 -11.93 5.11 -5.58
C ALA A 76 -12.31 3.73 -5.01
N ALA A 77 -12.42 3.59 -3.69
CA ALA A 77 -12.79 2.35 -3.03
C ALA A 77 -14.32 2.14 -3.02
N GLN A 78 -14.77 1.10 -3.72
CA GLN A 78 -16.20 0.79 -3.93
C GLN A 78 -16.86 0.04 -2.75
N SER A 79 -16.08 -0.42 -1.76
CA SER A 79 -16.58 -1.09 -0.56
C SER A 79 -15.90 -0.56 0.70
N ASP A 80 -16.53 -0.78 1.86
CA ASP A 80 -15.96 -0.41 3.16
C ASP A 80 -14.66 -1.17 3.46
N GLU A 81 -14.58 -2.43 3.02
CA GLU A 81 -13.38 -3.24 3.16
C GLU A 81 -12.23 -2.67 2.31
N SER A 82 -12.48 -2.38 1.04
CA SER A 82 -11.49 -1.73 0.17
C SER A 82 -11.07 -0.38 0.73
N ARG A 83 -12.00 0.40 1.30
CA ARG A 83 -11.69 1.71 1.90
C ARG A 83 -10.80 1.58 3.13
N ARG A 84 -11.04 0.58 3.98
CA ARG A 84 -10.16 0.26 5.13
C ARG A 84 -8.76 -0.12 4.66
N LEU A 85 -8.64 -0.91 3.59
CA LEU A 85 -7.35 -1.26 3.00
C LEU A 85 -6.60 -0.03 2.45
N VAL A 86 -7.30 0.86 1.74
CA VAL A 86 -6.72 2.13 1.26
C VAL A 86 -6.25 2.98 2.44
N HIS A 87 -7.07 3.16 3.48
CA HIS A 87 -6.69 3.92 4.67
C HIS A 87 -5.47 3.33 5.39
N GLY A 88 -5.44 2.00 5.58
CA GLY A 88 -4.30 1.32 6.17
C GLY A 88 -3.03 1.48 5.33
N THR A 89 -3.16 1.40 4.01
CA THR A 89 -2.05 1.62 3.07
C THR A 89 -1.51 3.04 3.19
N ILE A 90 -2.38 4.05 3.21
CA ILE A 90 -1.99 5.46 3.39
C ILE A 90 -1.21 5.66 4.68
N SER A 91 -1.72 5.20 5.83
CA SER A 91 -1.02 5.36 7.10
C SER A 91 0.34 4.64 7.13
N MET A 92 0.40 3.43 6.55
CA MET A 92 1.66 2.70 6.41
C MET A 92 2.68 3.48 5.57
N VAL A 93 2.30 3.95 4.38
CA VAL A 93 3.25 4.61 3.47
C VAL A 93 3.64 6.00 3.95
N VAL A 94 2.75 6.76 4.60
CA VAL A 94 3.12 8.03 5.25
C VAL A 94 4.14 7.77 6.36
N SER A 95 3.91 6.76 7.20
CA SER A 95 4.87 6.37 8.25
C SER A 95 6.21 5.90 7.67
N LYS A 96 6.18 5.18 6.54
CA LYS A 96 7.37 4.74 5.80
C LYS A 96 8.10 5.91 5.17
N ALA A 97 7.40 6.85 4.57
CA ALA A 97 7.96 8.04 3.94
C ALA A 97 8.79 8.85 4.94
N GLN A 98 8.39 8.92 6.22
CA GLN A 98 9.16 9.55 7.31
C GLN A 98 10.48 8.85 7.65
N ARG A 99 10.64 7.58 7.29
CA ARG A 99 11.83 6.76 7.55
C ARG A 99 12.57 6.33 6.27
N ALA A 100 12.10 6.79 5.11
CA ALA A 100 12.63 6.37 3.81
C ALA A 100 14.09 6.83 3.67
N ARG A 101 14.96 5.87 3.32
CA ARG A 101 16.35 6.16 2.97
C ARG A 101 16.37 6.99 1.68
N GLY A 102 17.25 8.00 1.62
CA GLY A 102 17.35 8.87 0.44
C GLY A 102 16.31 9.99 0.39
N VAL A 103 15.47 10.13 1.42
CA VAL A 103 14.67 11.33 1.67
C VAL A 103 15.35 12.11 2.79
N PRO A 104 15.81 13.36 2.55
CA PRO A 104 16.44 14.19 3.58
C PRO A 104 15.59 14.26 4.85
N ALA A 105 16.25 14.19 6.00
CA ALA A 105 15.59 14.22 7.29
C ALA A 105 15.04 15.62 7.63
N ASP A 106 15.60 16.66 7.03
CA ASP A 106 15.22 18.04 7.21
C ASP A 106 14.63 18.64 5.92
N SER A 107 13.50 19.35 6.06
CA SER A 107 12.94 20.19 4.98
C SER A 107 13.83 21.40 4.64
N LYS A 108 14.92 21.60 5.39
CA LYS A 108 15.91 22.68 5.20
C LYS A 108 16.90 22.40 4.08
N THR A 109 17.06 21.14 3.68
CA THR A 109 17.78 20.82 2.45
C THR A 109 16.95 21.35 1.28
N SER A 110 17.32 22.52 0.76
CA SER A 110 16.62 23.14 -0.37
C SER A 110 16.88 22.31 -1.62
N LEU A 111 15.91 21.47 -1.95
CA LEU A 111 15.85 20.75 -3.21
C LEU A 111 14.92 21.49 -4.15
N ASP A 112 15.32 21.61 -5.42
CA ASP A 112 14.44 22.08 -6.47
C ASP A 112 13.28 21.09 -6.70
N ALA A 113 12.20 21.57 -7.32
CA ALA A 113 10.98 20.79 -7.54
C ALA A 113 11.25 19.51 -8.35
N ASP A 114 12.11 19.57 -9.37
CA ASP A 114 12.42 18.43 -10.23
C ASP A 114 13.19 17.35 -9.47
N THR A 115 14.12 17.75 -8.60
CA THR A 115 14.85 16.83 -7.73
C THR A 115 13.91 16.16 -6.74
N LYS A 116 12.95 16.89 -6.15
CA LYS A 116 11.94 16.29 -5.27
C LYS A 116 11.08 15.26 -6.00
N ASN A 117 10.59 15.62 -7.19
CA ASN A 117 9.80 14.71 -8.03
C ASN A 117 10.59 13.46 -8.40
N ARG A 118 11.84 13.58 -8.85
CA ARG A 118 12.68 12.42 -9.17
C ARG A 118 12.89 11.47 -7.99
N ILE A 119 13.05 12.01 -6.77
CA ILE A 119 13.14 11.19 -5.56
C ILE A 119 11.83 10.45 -5.31
N ALA A 120 10.69 11.15 -5.39
CA ALA A 120 9.37 10.58 -5.21
C ALA A 120 9.05 9.50 -6.26
N GLU A 121 9.35 9.74 -7.54
CA GLU A 121 9.19 8.81 -8.65
C GLU A 121 10.00 7.54 -8.45
N ARG A 122 11.29 7.68 -8.11
CA ARG A 122 12.16 6.52 -7.83
C ARG A 122 11.59 5.67 -6.69
N ILE A 123 11.21 6.29 -5.58
CA ILE A 123 10.66 5.56 -4.44
C ILE A 123 9.34 4.89 -4.82
N GLY A 124 8.42 5.59 -5.49
CA GLY A 124 7.17 5.00 -5.98
C GLY A 124 7.41 3.77 -6.87
N ALA A 125 8.37 3.85 -7.80
CA ALA A 125 8.73 2.73 -8.67
C ALA A 125 9.38 1.55 -7.91
N GLU A 126 10.19 1.84 -6.88
CA GLU A 126 10.76 0.82 -6.00
C GLU A 126 9.68 0.11 -5.17
N GLU A 127 8.68 0.85 -4.65
CA GLU A 127 7.55 0.28 -3.93
C GLU A 127 6.71 -0.64 -4.82
N TYR A 128 6.44 -0.21 -6.06
CA TYR A 128 5.75 -1.06 -7.04
C TYR A 128 6.50 -2.38 -7.25
N ARG A 129 7.80 -2.31 -7.55
CA ARG A 129 8.64 -3.49 -7.79
C ARG A 129 8.71 -4.39 -6.56
N SER A 130 8.87 -3.80 -5.38
CA SER A 130 8.91 -4.54 -4.11
C SER A 130 7.60 -5.26 -3.84
N CYS A 131 6.46 -4.58 -4.01
CA CYS A 131 5.13 -5.16 -3.86
C CYS A 131 4.92 -6.34 -4.81
N MET A 132 5.22 -6.17 -6.10
CA MET A 132 5.10 -7.23 -7.09
C MET A 132 6.02 -8.42 -6.78
N ASN A 133 7.27 -8.17 -6.35
CA ASN A 133 8.23 -9.23 -6.01
C ASN A 133 7.80 -10.04 -4.79
N VAL A 134 7.30 -9.39 -3.73
CA VAL A 134 6.79 -10.07 -2.53
C VAL A 134 5.61 -10.97 -2.89
N LEU A 135 4.78 -10.55 -3.84
CA LEU A 135 3.61 -11.31 -4.25
C LEU A 135 3.97 -12.46 -5.19
N ALA A 136 4.95 -12.27 -6.07
CA ALA A 136 5.51 -13.34 -6.89
C ALA A 136 6.20 -14.43 -6.05
N ALA A 137 6.90 -14.05 -4.98
CA ALA A 137 7.59 -15.00 -4.08
C ALA A 137 6.64 -15.82 -3.18
N LYS A 138 5.35 -15.51 -3.17
CA LYS A 138 4.30 -16.22 -2.39
C LYS A 138 3.43 -17.13 -3.26
N GLN A 139 3.70 -17.20 -4.57
CA GLN A 139 3.11 -18.15 -5.51
C GLN A 139 4.00 -19.39 -5.61
#